data_AF-A0A959NHV9-F1
#
_entry.id   AF-A0A959NHV9-F1
#
_cell.length_a   1.000
_cell.length_b   1.000
_cell.length_c   1.000
_cell.angle_alpha   90.00
_cell.angle_beta   90.00
_cell.angle_gamma   90.00
#
_symmetry.space_group_name_H-M   'P 1'
#
loop_
_entity.id
_entity.type
_entity.pdbx_description
1 polymer ?
#
loop_
_entity_poly.entity_id
_entity_poly.type
_entity_poly.pdbx_seq_one_letter_code
_entity_poly.pdbx_strand_id
1 'polypeptide(L)'
;LVGKYEGDKNEVVEKGYGQCVLIKGNFYYFDIGHNESHLPAKKGDLLYVSMKKTNMYNEGYMPQLASHFIRLQNIYEEPFYDRYLIFRDWTKEKEEKTLDSILSDIQNTGIYFREHNPSMDVAIKEGKYKGQYTFDVMINCQKNDLLAFLKYVVARPRLYAGATWKVSELFAAWASQGAPMVKEENEKN
;
A
#
# COMPACT_ATOMS: atom_id res chain seq x y z
N LEU A 1 -5.38 8.51 10.75
CA LEU A 1 -4.51 8.61 9.56
C LEU A 1 -4.46 10.07 9.15
N VAL A 2 -3.47 10.81 9.63
CA VAL A 2 -3.21 12.19 9.21
C VAL A 2 -1.94 12.12 8.37
N GLY A 3 -2.11 12.37 7.08
CA GLY A 3 -1.06 12.42 6.08
C GLY A 3 -1.71 12.97 4.83
N LYS A 4 -1.68 14.30 4.68
CA LYS A 4 -2.21 14.97 3.48
C LYS A 4 -1.19 14.85 2.36
N TYR A 5 -1.67 14.45 1.17
CA TYR A 5 -0.87 14.31 -0.04
C TYR A 5 -0.74 15.65 -0.74
N GLU A 6 0.45 16.24 -0.76
CA GLU A 6 0.75 17.35 -1.68
C GLU A 6 1.81 16.93 -2.71
N GLY A 7 1.30 16.70 -3.91
CA GLY A 7 2.00 16.34 -5.13
C GLY A 7 0.93 16.02 -6.19
N ASP A 8 0.91 16.81 -7.26
CA ASP A 8 -0.14 16.93 -8.27
C ASP A 8 -0.75 15.59 -8.78
N LYS A 9 -2.07 15.61 -9.03
CA LYS A 9 -2.99 14.51 -9.46
C LYS A 9 -3.66 13.62 -8.41
N ASN A 10 -4.13 14.18 -7.28
CA ASN A 10 -5.47 13.94 -6.72
C ASN A 10 -5.48 14.28 -5.23
N GLU A 11 -5.75 15.53 -4.89
CA GLU A 11 -6.19 15.89 -3.55
C GLU A 11 -7.43 15.04 -3.20
N VAL A 12 -7.33 14.25 -2.13
CA VAL A 12 -8.48 13.52 -1.60
C VAL A 12 -9.30 14.53 -0.82
N VAL A 13 -10.44 14.92 -1.38
CA VAL A 13 -11.38 15.84 -0.73
C VAL A 13 -12.35 15.02 0.11
N GLU A 14 -12.45 15.37 1.39
CA GLU A 14 -13.45 14.77 2.28
C GLU A 14 -14.86 15.17 1.85
N LYS A 15 -15.76 14.19 1.74
CA LYS A 15 -17.14 14.37 1.28
C LYS A 15 -18.19 14.18 2.39
N GLY A 16 -17.73 14.29 3.63
CA GLY A 16 -18.55 14.13 4.83
C GLY A 16 -18.22 12.89 5.64
N TYR A 17 -18.91 12.78 6.78
CA TYR A 17 -18.81 11.68 7.73
C TYR A 17 -20.17 11.38 8.34
N GLY A 18 -20.27 10.23 8.99
CA GLY A 18 -21.51 9.83 9.66
C GLY A 18 -21.40 8.45 10.28
N GLN A 19 -22.51 7.70 10.27
CA GLN A 19 -22.61 6.44 11.01
C GLN A 19 -23.28 5.34 10.20
N CYS A 20 -22.96 4.09 10.53
CA CYS A 20 -23.72 2.94 10.06
C CYS A 20 -25.09 2.94 10.76
N VAL A 21 -26.16 3.08 9.99
CA VAL A 21 -27.54 3.16 10.51
C VAL A 21 -28.28 1.83 10.43
N LEU A 22 -27.86 0.92 9.56
CA LEU A 22 -28.48 -0.39 9.39
C LEU A 22 -27.49 -1.42 8.89
N ILE A 23 -27.54 -2.62 9.47
CA ILE A 23 -26.87 -3.83 8.95
C ILE A 23 -27.95 -4.85 8.64
N LYS A 24 -28.05 -5.28 7.37
CA LYS A 24 -29.03 -6.26 6.91
C LYS A 24 -28.33 -7.33 6.08
N GLY A 25 -28.06 -8.49 6.71
CA GLY A 25 -27.25 -9.53 6.09
C GLY A 25 -25.86 -9.01 5.75
N ASN A 26 -25.48 -9.07 4.47
CA ASN A 26 -24.19 -8.59 3.97
C ASN A 26 -24.19 -7.11 3.55
N PHE A 27 -25.28 -6.37 3.79
CA PHE A 27 -25.40 -4.97 3.42
C PHE A 27 -25.29 -4.06 4.65
N TYR A 28 -24.44 -3.04 4.52
CA TYR A 28 -24.18 -2.03 5.54
C TYR A 28 -24.59 -0.68 4.97
N TYR A 29 -25.53 -0.02 5.64
CA TYR A 29 -26.09 1.25 5.20
C TYR A 29 -25.52 2.35 6.08
N PHE A 30 -24.92 3.35 5.45
CA PHE A 30 -24.30 4.48 6.11
C PHE A 30 -25.09 5.74 5.78
N ASP A 31 -25.42 6.50 6.81
CA ASP A 31 -25.84 7.88 6.65
C ASP A 31 -24.60 8.77 6.68
N ILE A 32 -24.39 9.58 5.63
CA ILE A 32 -23.22 10.44 5.47
C ILE A 32 -23.71 11.88 5.40
N GLY A 33 -23.40 12.65 6.44
CA GLY A 33 -23.69 14.08 6.54
C GLY A 33 -22.42 14.92 6.54
N HIS A 34 -22.54 16.19 6.97
CA HIS A 34 -21.40 17.12 7.18
C HIS A 34 -20.46 17.27 5.97
N ASN A 35 -21.04 17.31 4.77
CA ASN A 35 -20.28 17.45 3.53
C ASN A 35 -19.90 18.92 3.24
N GLU A 36 -18.85 19.40 3.90
CA GLU A 36 -18.32 20.76 3.71
C GLU A 36 -17.74 21.00 2.31
N SER A 37 -17.36 19.95 1.58
CA SER A 37 -16.89 20.10 0.19
C SER A 37 -18.02 20.28 -0.82
N HIS A 38 -19.26 20.03 -0.41
CA HIS A 38 -20.46 20.04 -1.27
C HIS A 38 -20.36 19.11 -2.50
N LEU A 39 -19.37 18.20 -2.54
CA LEU A 39 -19.20 17.26 -3.63
C LEU A 39 -19.96 15.96 -3.32
N PRO A 40 -20.80 15.45 -4.23
CA PRO A 40 -21.51 14.20 -3.97
C PRO A 40 -20.54 13.02 -3.90
N ALA A 41 -20.88 12.05 -3.05
CA ALA A 41 -20.25 10.74 -3.06
C ALA A 41 -20.54 10.06 -4.41
N LYS A 42 -19.53 9.42 -4.99
CA LYS A 42 -19.61 8.73 -6.29
C LYS A 42 -18.87 7.40 -6.24
N LYS A 43 -19.19 6.54 -7.21
CA LYS A 43 -18.46 5.28 -7.41
C LYS A 43 -16.95 5.55 -7.49
N GLY A 44 -16.17 4.81 -6.71
CA GLY A 44 -14.71 4.92 -6.64
C GLY A 44 -14.20 5.83 -5.53
N ASP A 45 -15.06 6.53 -4.79
CA ASP A 45 -14.65 7.18 -3.54
C ASP A 45 -14.29 6.14 -2.46
N LEU A 46 -13.36 6.50 -1.57
CA LEU A 46 -12.94 5.66 -0.46
C LEU A 46 -13.88 5.88 0.74
N LEU A 47 -14.39 4.78 1.31
CA LEU A 47 -15.13 4.79 2.58
C LEU A 47 -14.23 4.27 3.69
N TYR A 48 -14.06 5.08 4.74
CA TYR A 48 -13.34 4.70 5.95
C TYR A 48 -14.35 4.42 7.06
N VAL A 49 -14.28 3.23 7.65
CA VAL A 49 -15.11 2.84 8.79
C VAL A 49 -14.24 2.70 10.02
N SER A 50 -14.62 3.38 11.10
CA SER A 50 -13.95 3.24 12.38
C SER A 50 -14.67 2.20 13.24
N MET A 51 -13.90 1.38 13.95
CA MET A 51 -14.41 0.42 14.94
C MET A 51 -13.57 0.47 16.20
N LYS A 52 -14.12 -0.04 17.31
CA LYS A 52 -13.39 -0.12 18.58
C LYS A 52 -12.12 -0.93 18.40
N LYS A 53 -10.97 -0.38 18.83
CA LYS A 53 -9.66 -1.04 18.72
C LYS A 53 -9.70 -2.40 19.44
N THR A 54 -9.35 -3.45 18.71
CA THR A 54 -9.10 -4.79 19.24
C THR A 54 -7.65 -4.93 19.71
N ASN A 55 -7.32 -5.94 20.52
CA ASN A 55 -5.95 -6.21 20.98
C ASN A 55 -4.99 -6.75 19.89
N MET A 56 -5.40 -6.73 18.63
CA MET A 56 -4.59 -7.14 17.47
C MET A 56 -3.44 -6.16 17.22
N TYR A 57 -2.33 -6.68 16.69
CA TYR A 57 -1.26 -5.86 16.12
C TYR A 57 -1.73 -5.19 14.81
N ASN A 58 -2.18 -3.94 14.91
CA ASN A 58 -2.77 -3.19 13.79
C ASN A 58 -1.86 -2.05 13.26
N GLU A 59 -0.66 -1.91 13.81
CA GLU A 59 0.31 -0.85 13.46
C GLU A 59 1.24 -1.27 12.31
N GLY A 60 1.27 -2.56 11.94
CA GLY A 60 2.04 -3.08 10.81
C GLY A 60 1.53 -2.60 9.44
N TYR A 61 2.31 -2.81 8.39
CA TYR A 61 1.92 -2.47 7.03
C TYR A 61 0.87 -3.42 6.46
N MET A 62 0.90 -4.72 6.80
CA MET A 62 -0.08 -5.67 6.25
C MET A 62 -1.53 -5.35 6.69
N PRO A 63 -1.81 -5.07 7.98
CA PRO A 63 -3.15 -4.62 8.40
C PRO A 63 -3.57 -3.31 7.75
N GLN A 64 -2.64 -2.37 7.55
CA GLN A 64 -2.92 -1.09 6.89
C GLN A 64 -3.29 -1.28 5.41
N LEU A 65 -2.53 -2.10 4.68
CA LEU A 65 -2.84 -2.46 3.29
C LEU A 65 -4.20 -3.19 3.19
N ALA A 66 -4.44 -4.16 4.07
CA ALA A 66 -5.70 -4.89 4.12
C ALA A 66 -6.89 -3.97 4.41
N SER A 67 -6.71 -2.90 5.19
CA SER A 67 -7.77 -1.92 5.48
C SER A 67 -8.20 -1.13 4.24
N HIS A 68 -7.32 -1.05 3.24
CA HIS A 68 -7.60 -0.50 1.91
C HIS A 68 -8.00 -1.56 0.89
N PHE A 69 -8.22 -2.79 1.35
CA PHE A 69 -8.49 -3.94 0.50
C PHE A 69 -7.40 -4.19 -0.56
N ILE A 70 -6.17 -3.78 -0.26
CA ILE A 70 -4.98 -4.06 -1.06
C ILE A 70 -4.51 -5.45 -0.66
N ARG A 71 -4.30 -6.35 -1.63
CA ARG A 71 -3.69 -7.67 -1.39
C ARG A 71 -2.36 -7.76 -2.13
N LEU A 72 -1.29 -8.08 -1.42
CA LEU A 72 0.00 -8.39 -2.02
C LEU A 72 0.12 -9.90 -2.25
N GLN A 73 0.67 -10.26 -3.40
CA GLN A 73 1.00 -11.63 -3.76
C GLN A 73 2.42 -11.71 -4.33
N ASN A 74 3.02 -12.90 -4.27
CA ASN A 74 4.32 -13.17 -4.86
C ASN A 74 4.23 -13.22 -6.40
N ILE A 75 5.36 -13.43 -7.08
CA ILE A 75 5.39 -13.52 -8.55
C ILE A 75 4.53 -14.66 -9.10
N TYR A 76 4.31 -15.71 -8.31
CA TYR A 76 3.49 -16.89 -8.61
C TYR A 76 2.01 -16.76 -8.24
N GLU A 77 1.56 -15.55 -7.85
CA GLU A 77 0.17 -15.25 -7.51
C GLU A 77 -0.32 -15.86 -6.19
N GLU A 78 0.60 -16.26 -5.32
CA GLU A 78 0.29 -16.71 -3.98
C GLU A 78 0.22 -15.51 -3.02
N PRO A 79 -0.87 -15.35 -2.25
CA PRO A 79 -1.03 -14.21 -1.36
C PRO A 79 -0.11 -14.31 -0.13
N PHE A 80 0.50 -13.19 0.25
CA PHE A 80 1.36 -13.14 1.46
C PHE A 80 0.57 -13.18 2.77
N TYR A 81 -0.72 -12.84 2.73
CA TYR A 81 -1.62 -12.86 3.87
C TYR A 81 -3.07 -12.96 3.40
N ASP A 82 -3.94 -13.45 4.29
CA ASP A 82 -5.39 -13.40 4.11
C ASP A 82 -5.92 -12.05 4.62
N ARG A 83 -6.42 -11.21 3.71
CA ARG A 83 -6.91 -9.86 4.00
C ARG A 83 -8.13 -9.80 4.92
N TYR A 84 -8.83 -10.92 5.15
CA TYR A 84 -9.97 -10.98 6.07
C TYR A 84 -9.53 -11.50 7.44
N LEU A 85 -8.70 -12.53 7.48
CA LEU A 85 -8.23 -13.13 8.74
C LEU A 85 -7.20 -12.27 9.45
N ILE A 86 -6.51 -11.39 8.72
CA ILE A 86 -5.56 -10.44 9.29
C ILE A 86 -6.17 -9.62 10.44
N PHE A 87 -7.46 -9.26 10.35
CA PHE A 87 -8.12 -8.47 11.39
C PHE A 87 -8.45 -9.24 12.67
N ARG A 88 -8.20 -10.56 12.69
CA ARG A 88 -8.51 -11.44 13.82
C ARG A 88 -7.26 -11.91 14.56
N ASP A 89 -6.21 -12.28 13.82
CA ASP A 89 -5.09 -13.05 14.40
C ASP A 89 -3.69 -12.53 14.00
N TRP A 90 -3.60 -11.31 13.47
CA TRP A 90 -2.31 -10.73 13.10
C TRP A 90 -1.47 -10.35 14.32
N THR A 91 -0.18 -10.69 14.25
CA THR A 91 0.81 -10.44 15.30
C THR A 91 2.03 -9.77 14.70
N LYS A 92 2.84 -9.13 15.54
CA LYS A 92 4.13 -8.57 15.11
C LYS A 92 5.03 -9.64 14.50
N GLU A 93 5.05 -10.85 15.04
CA GLU A 93 5.85 -11.95 14.48
C GLU A 93 5.40 -12.34 13.07
N LYS A 94 4.08 -12.40 12.81
CA LYS A 94 3.54 -12.65 11.47
C LYS A 94 3.93 -11.53 10.50
N GLU A 95 3.82 -10.26 10.93
CA GLU A 95 4.25 -9.10 10.14
C GLU A 95 5.71 -9.25 9.70
N GLU A 96 6.63 -9.50 10.64
CA GLU A 96 8.06 -9.62 10.35
C GLU A 96 8.36 -10.76 9.38
N LYS A 97 7.77 -11.95 9.58
CA LYS A 97 7.93 -13.08 8.65
C LYS A 97 7.39 -12.78 7.25
N THR A 98 6.27 -12.07 7.19
CA THR A 98 5.68 -11.66 5.92
C THR A 98 6.56 -10.63 5.21
N LEU A 99 7.14 -9.67 5.93
CA LEU A 99 8.09 -8.70 5.38
C LEU A 99 9.33 -9.39 4.81
N ASP A 100 9.90 -10.37 5.53
CA ASP A 100 11.05 -11.15 5.05
C ASP A 100 10.70 -11.95 3.78
N SER A 101 9.49 -12.51 3.72
CA SER A 101 9.00 -13.24 2.54
C SER A 101 8.81 -12.33 1.32
N ILE A 102 8.27 -11.13 1.53
CA ILE A 102 8.13 -10.12 0.48
C ILE A 102 9.50 -9.67 -0.03
N LEU A 103 10.44 -9.42 0.90
CA LEU A 103 11.80 -9.03 0.55
C LEU A 103 12.47 -10.09 -0.33
N SER A 104 12.33 -11.36 0.06
CA SER A 104 12.86 -12.49 -0.71
C SER A 104 12.22 -12.61 -2.10
N ASP A 105 10.91 -12.42 -2.24
CA ASP A 105 10.24 -12.43 -3.54
C ASP A 105 10.78 -11.34 -4.47
N ILE A 106 10.98 -10.12 -3.96
CA ILE A 106 11.55 -8.99 -4.72
C ILE A 106 12.95 -9.33 -5.22
N GLN A 107 13.81 -9.81 -4.32
CA GLN A 107 15.20 -10.14 -4.65
C GLN A 107 15.27 -11.29 -5.67
N ASN A 108 14.53 -12.38 -5.44
CA ASN A 108 14.51 -13.54 -6.33
C ASN A 108 13.93 -13.20 -7.71
N THR A 109 12.89 -12.35 -7.76
CA THR A 109 12.34 -11.87 -9.03
C THR A 109 13.38 -11.06 -9.79
N GLY A 110 14.13 -10.19 -9.11
CA GLY A 110 15.23 -9.43 -9.72
C GLY A 110 16.34 -10.33 -10.29
N ILE A 111 16.71 -11.39 -9.58
CA ILE A 111 17.67 -12.41 -10.07
C ILE A 111 17.12 -13.07 -11.33
N TYR A 112 15.90 -13.60 -11.26
CA TYR A 112 15.28 -14.35 -12.33
C TYR A 112 15.18 -13.55 -13.64
N PHE A 113 14.65 -12.32 -13.58
CA PHE A 113 14.48 -11.51 -14.79
C PHE A 113 15.80 -10.99 -15.36
N ARG A 114 16.84 -10.79 -14.54
CA ARG A 114 18.18 -10.47 -15.04
C ARG A 114 18.75 -11.59 -15.90
N GLU A 115 18.55 -12.84 -15.50
CA GLU A 115 19.07 -14.01 -16.20
C GLU A 115 18.24 -14.34 -17.45
N HIS A 116 16.92 -14.21 -17.37
CA HIS A 116 16.01 -14.72 -18.40
C HIS A 116 15.48 -13.62 -19.34
N ASN A 117 15.40 -12.37 -18.89
CA ASN A 117 14.82 -11.24 -19.62
C ASN A 117 15.59 -9.91 -19.37
N PRO A 118 16.91 -9.86 -19.62
CA PRO A 118 17.74 -8.69 -19.29
C PRO A 118 17.34 -7.40 -20.03
N SER A 119 16.60 -7.51 -21.14
CA SER A 119 16.08 -6.34 -21.88
C SER A 119 15.06 -5.50 -21.10
N MET A 120 14.48 -6.07 -20.04
CA MET A 120 13.58 -5.37 -19.13
C MET A 120 14.34 -4.56 -18.06
N ASP A 121 15.66 -4.67 -17.99
CA ASP A 121 16.45 -3.93 -17.01
C ASP A 121 16.64 -2.48 -17.47
N VAL A 122 16.01 -1.55 -16.77
CA VAL A 122 15.98 -0.14 -17.14
C VAL A 122 16.79 0.69 -16.16
N ALA A 123 17.63 1.58 -16.70
CA ALA A 123 18.36 2.58 -15.92
C ALA A 123 17.39 3.61 -15.31
N ILE A 124 17.52 3.83 -14.00
CA ILE A 124 16.68 4.73 -13.23
C ILE A 124 17.20 6.16 -13.42
N LYS A 125 16.32 7.05 -13.91
CA LYS A 125 16.71 8.40 -14.36
C LYS A 125 16.79 9.43 -13.23
N GLU A 126 16.08 9.20 -12.13
CA GLU A 126 15.91 10.18 -11.05
C GLU A 126 15.75 9.53 -9.68
N GLY A 127 15.70 10.37 -8.63
CA GLY A 127 15.43 9.93 -7.26
C GLY A 127 16.56 9.13 -6.61
N LYS A 128 16.21 8.33 -5.59
CA LYS A 128 17.17 7.67 -4.68
C LYS A 128 18.12 6.72 -5.40
N TYR A 129 17.65 6.04 -6.44
CA TYR A 129 18.41 5.03 -7.17
C TYR A 129 18.91 5.53 -8.53
N LYS A 130 18.98 6.86 -8.73
CA LYS A 130 19.45 7.46 -9.98
C LYS A 130 20.79 6.84 -10.43
N GLY A 131 20.85 6.41 -11.69
CA GLY A 131 22.04 5.80 -12.30
C GLY A 131 22.19 4.30 -12.04
N GLN A 132 21.36 3.70 -11.18
CA GLN A 132 21.29 2.26 -11.01
C GLN A 132 20.30 1.64 -11.99
N TYR A 133 20.41 0.32 -12.18
CA TYR A 133 19.47 -0.48 -12.95
C TYR A 133 18.37 -1.06 -12.06
N THR A 134 17.16 -1.22 -12.60
CA THR A 134 15.98 -1.64 -11.83
C THR A 134 16.20 -3.01 -11.18
N PHE A 135 16.81 -3.97 -11.89
CA PHE A 135 17.09 -5.28 -11.32
C PHE A 135 18.17 -5.24 -10.25
N ASP A 136 19.17 -4.35 -10.36
CA ASP A 136 20.16 -4.16 -9.29
C ASP A 136 19.53 -3.64 -8.01
N VAL A 137 18.58 -2.73 -8.13
CA VAL A 137 17.82 -2.24 -6.96
C VAL A 137 16.97 -3.35 -6.35
N MET A 138 16.33 -4.19 -7.17
CA MET A 138 15.53 -5.32 -6.67
C MET A 138 16.39 -6.34 -5.93
N ILE A 139 17.51 -6.76 -6.50
CA ILE A 139 18.40 -7.77 -5.90
C ILE A 139 19.05 -7.25 -4.62
N ASN A 140 19.46 -5.99 -4.60
CA ASN A 140 20.12 -5.39 -3.44
C ASN A 140 19.12 -4.77 -2.45
N CYS A 141 17.81 -4.91 -2.69
CA CYS A 141 16.76 -4.38 -1.83
C CYS A 141 16.98 -4.81 -0.39
N GLN A 142 16.95 -3.84 0.53
CA GLN A 142 17.04 -4.06 1.96
C GLN A 142 15.68 -3.82 2.62
N LYS A 143 15.56 -4.27 3.87
CA LYS A 143 14.33 -4.06 4.66
C LYS A 143 13.88 -2.60 4.69
N ASN A 144 14.80 -1.64 4.83
CA ASN A 144 14.44 -0.21 4.84
C ASN A 144 13.86 0.26 3.49
N ASP A 145 14.32 -0.31 2.37
CA ASP A 145 13.76 0.00 1.05
C ASP A 145 12.34 -0.55 0.92
N LEU A 146 12.13 -1.78 1.39
CA LEU A 146 10.80 -2.39 1.46
C LEU A 146 9.85 -1.55 2.32
N LEU A 147 10.27 -1.12 3.51
CA LEU A 147 9.42 -0.30 4.40
C LEU A 147 9.09 1.05 3.77
N ALA A 148 10.05 1.69 3.08
CA ALA A 148 9.80 2.94 2.35
C ALA A 148 8.78 2.76 1.21
N PHE A 149 8.90 1.66 0.46
CA PHE A 149 7.94 1.28 -0.57
C PHE A 149 6.55 1.01 0.02
N LEU A 150 6.43 0.20 1.08
CA LEU A 150 5.14 -0.10 1.70
C LEU A 150 4.50 1.16 2.30
N LYS A 151 5.28 2.05 2.92
CA LYS A 151 4.83 3.38 3.36
C LYS A 151 4.26 4.18 2.20
N TYR A 152 4.93 4.18 1.04
CA TYR A 152 4.46 4.86 -0.17
C TYR A 152 3.12 4.30 -0.68
N VAL A 153 2.95 2.98 -0.68
CA VAL A 153 1.74 2.28 -1.14
C VAL A 153 0.56 2.53 -0.20
N VAL A 154 0.76 2.36 1.12
CA VAL A 154 -0.25 2.68 2.13
C VAL A 154 -0.66 4.15 2.05
N ALA A 155 0.30 5.01 1.80
CA ALA A 155 0.07 6.43 1.58
C ALA A 155 -0.58 6.74 0.21
N ARG A 156 -0.99 5.78 -0.63
CA ARG A 156 -1.68 6.11 -1.90
C ARG A 156 -2.82 5.14 -2.16
N PRO A 157 -3.78 5.02 -1.23
CA PRO A 157 -4.85 4.03 -1.33
C PRO A 157 -5.66 4.21 -2.61
N ARG A 158 -5.85 5.45 -3.10
CA ARG A 158 -6.57 5.69 -4.36
C ARG A 158 -5.95 4.99 -5.59
N LEU A 159 -4.63 4.77 -5.59
CA LEU A 159 -3.96 4.09 -6.71
C LEU A 159 -4.04 2.56 -6.61
N TYR A 160 -4.14 2.03 -5.39
CA TYR A 160 -3.91 0.59 -5.14
C TYR A 160 -5.11 -0.15 -4.56
N ALA A 161 -6.07 0.56 -3.94
CA ALA A 161 -7.18 -0.01 -3.18
C ALA A 161 -8.09 -0.88 -4.04
N GLY A 162 -8.64 -1.92 -3.41
CA GLY A 162 -9.60 -2.83 -4.06
C GLY A 162 -8.98 -3.86 -5.01
N ALA A 163 -7.65 -3.92 -5.12
CA ALA A 163 -6.94 -4.75 -6.09
C ALA A 163 -5.92 -5.71 -5.45
N THR A 164 -5.52 -6.70 -6.24
CA THR A 164 -4.44 -7.63 -5.91
C THR A 164 -3.23 -7.33 -6.78
N TRP A 165 -2.05 -7.28 -6.19
CA TRP A 165 -0.82 -6.84 -6.85
C TRP A 165 0.34 -7.79 -6.60
N LYS A 166 1.09 -8.11 -7.67
CA LYS A 166 2.39 -8.77 -7.55
C LYS A 166 3.38 -7.77 -6.97
N VAL A 167 3.92 -8.08 -5.79
CA VAL A 167 4.72 -7.10 -5.03
C VAL A 167 5.99 -6.71 -5.77
N SER A 168 6.64 -7.67 -6.43
CA SER A 168 7.86 -7.45 -7.22
C SER A 168 7.64 -6.51 -8.42
N GLU A 169 6.49 -6.60 -9.09
CA GLU A 169 6.14 -5.70 -10.19
C GLU A 169 5.88 -4.27 -9.70
N LEU A 170 5.13 -4.13 -8.59
CA LEU A 170 4.89 -2.83 -7.97
C LEU A 170 6.19 -2.18 -7.48
N PHE A 171 7.07 -2.97 -6.87
CA PHE A 171 8.36 -2.49 -6.38
C PHE A 171 9.25 -2.03 -7.54
N ALA A 172 9.34 -2.80 -8.63
CA ALA A 172 10.07 -2.43 -9.83
C ALA A 172 9.53 -1.12 -10.43
N ALA A 173 8.20 -0.98 -10.54
CA ALA A 173 7.56 0.25 -11.01
C ALA A 173 7.89 1.45 -10.09
N TRP A 174 7.77 1.28 -8.78
CA TRP A 174 8.12 2.31 -7.80
C TRP A 174 9.60 2.72 -7.88
N ALA A 175 10.52 1.76 -7.98
CA ALA A 175 11.95 2.01 -8.12
C ALA A 175 12.27 2.75 -9.43
N SER A 176 11.68 2.31 -10.55
CA SER A 176 11.88 2.93 -11.88
C SER A 176 11.40 4.38 -11.95
N GLN A 177 10.41 4.75 -11.13
CA GLN A 177 9.90 6.12 -10.98
C GLN A 177 10.71 6.95 -9.97
N GLY A 178 11.92 6.50 -9.61
CA GLY A 178 12.82 7.20 -8.71
C GLY A 178 12.56 6.97 -7.22
N ALA A 179 11.81 5.92 -6.87
CA ALA A 179 11.48 5.55 -5.50
C ALA A 179 10.92 6.73 -4.68
N PRO A 180 9.83 7.36 -5.15
CA PRO A 180 9.24 8.51 -4.48
C PRO A 180 8.89 8.17 -3.02
N MET A 181 9.17 9.09 -2.12
CA MET A 181 8.91 8.95 -0.68
C MET A 181 7.67 9.72 -0.26
N VAL A 182 7.07 9.33 0.85
CA VAL A 182 6.04 10.13 1.52
C VAL A 182 6.76 11.30 2.19
N LYS A 183 6.40 12.54 1.84
CA LYS A 183 6.89 13.72 2.57
C LYS A 183 6.34 13.65 3.99
N GLU A 184 7.20 13.75 4.99
CA GLU A 184 6.75 13.93 6.37
C GLU A 184 6.24 15.37 6.50
N GLU A 185 5.05 15.56 7.06
CA GLU A 185 4.59 16.90 7.39
C GLU A 185 5.55 17.46 8.44
N ASN A 186 6.21 18.58 8.13
CA ASN A 186 6.80 19.42 9.16
C ASN A 186 5.69 19.75 10.16
N GLU A 187 5.88 19.35 11.42
CA GLU A 187 5.07 19.81 12.54
C GLU A 187 4.92 21.33 12.43
N LYS A 188 3.69 21.79 12.18
CA LYS A 188 3.39 23.21 12.20
C LYS A 188 3.61 23.69 13.63
N ASN A 189 4.71 24.43 13.82
CA ASN A 189 4.87 25.40 14.91
C ASN A 189 3.70 26.40 14.93
#